data_AF-A0AAV7XM56-F1
#
_entry.id   AF-A0AAV7XM56-F1
#
_cell.length_a   1.000
_cell.length_b   1.000
_cell.length_c   1.000
_cell.angle_alpha   90.00
_cell.angle_beta   90.00
_cell.angle_gamma   90.00
#
_symmetry.space_group_name_H-M   'P 1'
#
loop_
_entity.id
_entity.type
_entity.pdbx_description
1 polymer ?
#
loop_
_entity_poly.entity_id
_entity_poly.type
_entity_poly.pdbx_seq_one_letter_code
_entity_poly.pdbx_strand_id
1 'polypeptide(L)'
;MRAYIDRVKEFEQKTILASEEYDTGKRFLANIMGEDPSLFSNEDVDKAVQYLLPSGIYQEFCRPEMKPPQDIVQKAKFDDTGRPYHFMFYTNAPKLYELQHDIVKRINKADKLLEALHRKGHMPEKEHQVELVTSEWVDRIALSTILNERIGDAHFDRTMIALNHLANHPMSNYFKDFIMTYRKPVVVHLTEMSFPEVSSLILHFS
;
A
#
# COMPACT_ATOMS: atom_id res chain seq x y z
N MET A 1 -25.52 18.03 -5.13
CA MET A 1 -24.12 18.12 -5.61
C MET A 1 -23.48 19.48 -5.32
N ARG A 2 -24.13 20.62 -5.56
CA ARG A 2 -23.57 21.96 -5.29
C ARG A 2 -22.96 22.13 -3.89
N ALA A 3 -23.70 21.77 -2.83
CA ALA A 3 -23.21 21.81 -1.45
C ALA A 3 -22.03 20.86 -1.14
N TYR A 4 -21.75 19.87 -1.99
CA TYR A 4 -20.53 19.05 -1.86
C TYR A 4 -19.35 19.76 -2.54
N ILE A 5 -19.56 20.31 -3.75
CA ILE A 5 -18.54 21.07 -4.47
C ILE A 5 -18.10 22.30 -3.66
N ASP A 6 -19.06 23.02 -3.07
CA ASP A 6 -18.76 24.18 -2.22
C ASP A 6 -17.90 23.77 -1.02
N ARG A 7 -18.23 22.62 -0.39
CA ARG A 7 -17.41 22.04 0.70
C ARG A 7 -16.01 21.64 0.25
N VAL A 8 -15.86 21.08 -0.95
CA VAL A 8 -14.54 20.74 -1.50
C VAL A 8 -13.70 22.01 -1.69
N LYS A 9 -14.28 23.06 -2.26
CA LYS A 9 -13.58 24.35 -2.46
C LYS A 9 -13.16 25.00 -1.16
N GLU A 10 -14.06 25.06 -0.18
CA GLU A 10 -13.72 25.55 1.17
C GLU A 10 -12.60 24.72 1.81
N PHE A 11 -12.62 23.41 1.58
CA PHE A 11 -11.61 22.50 2.11
C PHE A 11 -10.25 22.65 1.42
N GLU A 12 -10.22 22.85 0.10
CA GLU A 12 -9.00 23.15 -0.64
C GLU A 12 -8.37 24.46 -0.18
N GLN A 13 -9.18 25.51 0.01
CA GLN A 13 -8.71 26.79 0.57
C GLN A 13 -8.09 26.60 1.96
N LYS A 14 -8.76 25.85 2.84
CA LYS A 14 -8.21 25.52 4.16
C LYS A 14 -6.93 24.70 4.07
N THR A 15 -6.80 23.82 3.08
CA THR A 15 -5.59 23.00 2.87
C THR A 15 -4.41 23.87 2.44
N ILE A 16 -4.65 24.85 1.58
CA ILE A 16 -3.62 25.82 1.16
C ILE A 16 -3.14 26.63 2.38
N LEU A 17 -4.08 27.20 3.15
CA LEU A 17 -3.73 27.94 4.37
C LEU A 17 -2.96 27.09 5.38
N ALA A 18 -3.41 25.85 5.62
CA ALA A 18 -2.72 24.92 6.51
C ALA A 18 -1.30 24.57 6.02
N SER A 19 -1.04 24.60 4.71
CA SER A 19 0.30 24.35 4.18
C SER A 19 1.25 25.52 4.46
N GLU A 20 0.77 26.75 4.34
CA GLU A 20 1.53 27.95 4.69
C GLU A 20 1.81 28.02 6.20
N GLU A 21 0.82 27.64 7.02
CA GLU A 21 0.96 27.52 8.47
C GLU A 21 1.96 26.42 8.85
N TYR A 22 1.96 25.28 8.16
CA TYR A 22 2.93 24.20 8.37
C TYR A 22 4.35 24.66 8.06
N ASP A 23 4.58 25.33 6.92
CA ASP A 23 5.91 25.83 6.54
C ASP A 23 6.44 26.88 7.52
N THR A 24 5.55 27.77 7.97
CA THR A 24 5.86 28.78 8.98
C THR A 24 6.17 28.11 10.33
N GLY A 25 5.34 27.16 10.75
CA GLY A 25 5.52 26.39 11.98
C GLY A 25 6.82 25.57 11.96
N LYS A 26 7.18 24.99 10.81
CA LYS A 26 8.42 24.22 10.65
C LYS A 26 9.65 25.07 10.87
N ARG A 27 9.66 26.31 10.34
CA ARG A 27 10.73 27.29 10.59
C ARG A 27 10.82 27.67 12.06
N PHE A 28 9.68 27.88 12.73
CA PHE A 28 9.66 28.16 14.16
C PHE A 28 10.16 26.98 15.00
N LEU A 29 9.78 25.76 14.63
CA LEU A 29 10.23 24.55 15.31
C LEU A 29 11.74 24.38 15.20
N ALA A 30 12.32 24.58 14.01
CA ALA A 30 13.76 24.58 13.82
C ALA A 30 14.47 25.62 14.69
N ASN A 31 13.93 26.85 14.76
CA ASN A 31 14.46 27.91 15.62
C ASN A 31 14.41 27.55 17.12
N ILE A 32 13.35 26.90 17.59
CA ILE A 32 13.22 26.44 18.99
C ILE A 32 14.26 25.36 19.30
N MET A 33 14.52 24.46 18.36
CA MET A 33 15.49 23.38 18.50
C MET A 33 16.94 23.85 18.28
N GLY A 34 17.15 25.07 17.76
CA GLY A 34 18.48 25.60 17.45
C GLY A 34 19.10 25.01 16.17
N GLU A 35 18.29 24.43 15.29
CA GLU A 35 18.69 23.83 14.03
C GLU A 35 18.49 24.79 12.84
N ASP A 36 19.17 24.55 11.71
CA ASP A 36 18.96 25.34 10.49
C ASP A 36 17.60 25.00 9.84
N PRO A 37 16.69 25.98 9.65
CA PRO A 37 15.39 25.76 9.00
C PRO A 37 15.47 25.14 7.61
N SER A 38 16.59 25.32 6.90
CA SER A 38 16.77 24.84 5.53
C SER A 38 17.07 23.34 5.45
N LEU A 39 17.75 22.81 6.47
CA LEU A 39 18.16 21.40 6.55
C LEU A 39 17.21 20.54 7.40
N PHE A 40 16.20 21.16 8.01
CA PHE A 40 15.28 20.50 8.92
C PHE A 40 14.38 19.49 8.18
N SER A 41 14.57 18.19 8.45
CA SER A 41 13.81 17.11 7.80
C SER A 41 12.48 16.83 8.51
N ASN A 42 11.59 16.04 7.91
CA ASN A 42 10.34 15.63 8.57
C ASN A 42 10.61 14.68 9.76
N GLU A 43 11.69 13.90 9.73
CA GLU A 43 12.08 13.06 10.87
C GLU A 43 12.52 13.90 12.08
N ASP A 44 13.16 15.05 11.81
CA ASP A 44 13.58 15.98 12.86
C ASP A 44 12.38 16.74 13.45
N VAL A 45 11.36 17.03 12.62
CA VAL A 45 10.05 17.53 13.09
C VAL A 45 9.43 16.54 14.08
N ASP A 46 9.35 15.26 13.71
CA ASP A 46 8.74 14.22 14.56
C ASP A 46 9.49 14.06 15.90
N LYS A 47 10.83 14.05 15.86
CA LYS A 47 11.66 14.01 17.08
C LYS A 47 11.46 15.25 17.96
N ALA A 48 11.42 16.44 17.36
CA ALA A 48 11.22 17.69 18.07
C ALA A 48 9.84 17.75 18.72
N VAL A 49 8.78 17.32 18.03
CA VAL A 49 7.42 17.23 18.58
C VAL A 49 7.38 16.22 19.74
N GLN A 50 7.99 15.05 19.59
CA GLN A 50 8.04 14.05 20.66
C GLN A 50 8.76 14.57 21.92
N TYR A 51 9.81 15.37 21.72
CA TYR A 51 10.57 15.97 22.82
C TYR A 51 9.82 17.12 23.51
N LEU A 52 9.22 18.05 22.75
CA LEU A 52 8.52 19.21 23.28
C LEU A 52 7.15 18.86 23.87
N LEU A 53 6.46 17.88 23.29
CA LEU A 53 5.12 17.45 23.67
C LEU A 53 5.12 15.93 23.99
N PRO A 54 5.80 15.50 25.05
CA PRO A 54 5.90 14.08 25.39
C PRO A 54 4.52 13.53 25.75
N SER A 55 4.10 12.47 25.06
CA SER A 55 2.84 11.77 25.31
C SER A 55 3.09 10.31 25.71
N GLY A 56 2.47 9.88 26.81
CA GLY A 56 2.53 8.51 27.31
C GLY A 56 1.47 7.58 26.70
N ILE A 57 0.86 7.96 25.57
CA ILE A 57 -0.24 7.21 24.97
C ILE A 57 0.33 5.99 24.24
N TYR A 58 -0.23 4.81 24.54
CA TYR A 58 0.19 3.55 23.90
C TYR A 58 -0.10 3.53 22.39
N GLN A 59 -1.23 4.08 21.97
CA GLN A 59 -1.61 4.19 20.57
C GLN A 59 -0.91 5.37 19.90
N GLU A 60 -0.05 5.07 18.91
CA GLU A 60 0.77 6.08 18.22
C GLU A 60 -0.06 7.11 17.46
N PHE A 61 -1.18 6.72 16.85
CA PHE A 61 -2.07 7.62 16.11
C PHE A 61 -2.82 8.64 17.00
N CYS A 62 -2.75 8.49 18.33
CA CYS A 62 -3.30 9.45 19.29
C CYS A 62 -2.25 10.41 19.85
N ARG A 63 -0.98 10.26 19.46
CA ARG A 63 0.10 11.14 19.91
C ARG A 63 0.06 12.46 19.13
N PRO A 64 0.58 13.56 19.70
CA PRO A 64 0.77 14.79 18.95
C PRO A 64 1.70 14.56 17.76
N GLU A 65 1.28 14.96 16.57
CA GLU A 65 2.08 14.89 15.34
C GLU A 65 1.95 16.19 14.55
N MET A 66 3.01 16.57 13.84
CA MET A 66 3.02 17.71 12.93
C MET A 66 3.44 17.22 11.55
N LYS A 67 2.45 16.97 10.68
CA LYS A 67 2.68 16.46 9.32
C LYS A 67 2.18 17.44 8.25
N PRO A 68 2.74 17.38 7.03
CA PRO A 68 2.22 18.15 5.90
C PRO A 68 0.73 17.85 5.68
N PRO A 69 -0.11 18.86 5.38
CA PRO A 69 -1.54 18.65 5.18
C PRO A 69 -1.85 17.61 4.10
N GLN A 70 -1.00 17.49 3.08
CA GLN A 70 -1.16 16.57 1.95
C GLN A 70 -1.17 15.09 2.38
N ASP A 71 -0.49 14.76 3.48
CA ASP A 71 -0.39 13.38 3.97
C ASP A 71 -1.60 12.99 4.83
N ILE A 72 -2.25 13.99 5.45
CA ILE A 72 -3.41 13.81 6.33
C ILE A 72 -4.72 13.87 5.52
N VAL A 73 -4.75 14.76 4.53
CA VAL A 73 -5.96 15.11 3.79
C VAL A 73 -6.21 14.13 2.64
N GLN A 74 -7.39 13.50 2.65
CA GLN A 74 -7.86 12.73 1.50
C GLN A 74 -8.23 13.65 0.33
N LYS A 75 -7.73 13.34 -0.86
CA LYS A 75 -8.05 14.06 -2.10
C LYS A 75 -9.55 13.93 -2.44
N ALA A 76 -10.10 14.99 -3.04
CA ALA A 76 -11.47 14.99 -3.52
C ALA A 76 -11.70 13.91 -4.60
N LYS A 77 -12.94 13.40 -4.69
CA LYS A 77 -13.33 12.37 -5.67
C LYS A 77 -13.86 12.96 -6.99
N PHE A 78 -14.04 14.27 -7.03
CA PHE A 78 -14.69 15.00 -8.12
C PHE A 78 -13.86 16.21 -8.51
N ASP A 79 -14.02 16.59 -9.77
CA ASP A 79 -13.58 17.86 -10.32
C ASP A 79 -14.48 19.04 -9.89
N ASP A 80 -14.04 20.27 -10.15
CA ASP A 80 -14.77 21.52 -9.87
C ASP A 80 -16.17 21.58 -10.51
N THR A 81 -16.32 20.87 -11.62
CA THR A 81 -17.58 20.73 -12.38
C THR A 81 -18.53 19.71 -11.74
N GLY A 82 -18.08 18.95 -10.75
CA GLY A 82 -18.81 17.83 -10.15
C GLY A 82 -18.69 16.52 -10.94
N ARG A 83 -17.73 16.42 -11.87
CA ARG A 83 -17.43 15.17 -12.59
C ARG A 83 -16.53 14.28 -11.74
N PRO A 84 -16.89 13.00 -11.49
CA PRO A 84 -15.98 12.08 -10.80
C PRO A 84 -14.68 11.85 -11.58
N TYR A 85 -13.55 11.73 -10.87
CA TYR A 85 -12.28 11.40 -11.50
C TYR A 85 -12.23 9.96 -12.02
N HIS A 86 -12.83 9.03 -11.27
CA HIS A 86 -12.83 7.61 -11.63
C HIS A 86 -14.04 7.24 -12.48
N PHE A 87 -13.82 6.53 -13.59
CA PHE A 87 -14.90 6.15 -14.52
C PHE A 87 -15.92 5.18 -13.89
N MET A 88 -15.49 4.29 -13.00
CA MET A 88 -16.38 3.42 -12.20
C MET A 88 -16.88 4.05 -10.89
N PHE A 89 -16.84 5.37 -10.71
CA PHE A 89 -17.22 6.00 -9.44
C PHE A 89 -18.61 5.57 -8.92
N TYR A 90 -19.58 5.41 -9.81
CA TYR A 90 -20.96 5.07 -9.46
C TYR A 90 -21.19 3.62 -9.02
N THR A 91 -20.15 2.78 -8.98
CA THR A 91 -20.23 1.41 -8.46
C THR A 91 -20.02 1.34 -6.94
N ASN A 92 -19.75 2.48 -6.29
CA ASN A 92 -19.37 2.63 -4.87
C ASN A 92 -18.00 2.04 -4.47
N ALA A 93 -17.41 1.15 -5.28
CA ALA A 93 -16.07 0.57 -5.05
C ALA A 93 -15.22 0.67 -6.33
N PRO A 94 -14.90 1.91 -6.79
CA PRO A 94 -14.29 2.14 -8.09
C PRO A 94 -13.01 1.33 -8.31
N LYS A 95 -12.08 1.32 -7.34
CA LYS A 95 -10.79 0.65 -7.50
C LYS A 95 -10.91 -0.87 -7.43
N LEU A 96 -11.82 -1.39 -6.61
CA LEU A 96 -12.10 -2.84 -6.58
C LEU A 96 -12.61 -3.34 -7.93
N TYR A 97 -13.57 -2.64 -8.53
CA TYR A 97 -14.11 -3.03 -9.83
C TYR A 97 -13.13 -2.75 -10.98
N GLU A 98 -12.30 -1.72 -10.85
CA GLU A 98 -11.17 -1.49 -11.76
C GLU A 98 -10.21 -2.67 -11.73
N LEU A 99 -9.80 -3.13 -10.54
CA LEU A 99 -8.96 -4.32 -10.37
C LEU A 99 -9.59 -5.56 -11.04
N GLN A 100 -10.88 -5.82 -10.79
CA GLN A 100 -11.58 -6.95 -11.41
C GLN A 100 -11.60 -6.85 -12.94
N HIS A 101 -11.88 -5.66 -13.47
CA HIS A 101 -11.82 -5.40 -14.91
C HIS A 101 -10.41 -5.65 -15.47
N ASP A 102 -9.40 -5.21 -14.76
CA ASP A 102 -7.99 -5.34 -15.12
C ASP A 102 -7.50 -6.80 -15.11
N ILE A 103 -8.02 -7.63 -14.20
CA ILE A 103 -7.78 -9.07 -14.15
C ILE A 103 -8.36 -9.73 -15.40
N VAL A 104 -9.65 -9.48 -15.69
CA VAL A 104 -10.32 -10.05 -16.87
C VAL A 104 -9.64 -9.60 -18.18
N LYS A 105 -9.23 -8.34 -18.26
CA LYS A 105 -8.47 -7.82 -19.40
C LYS A 105 -7.16 -8.58 -19.63
N ARG A 106 -6.45 -8.93 -18.55
CA ARG A 106 -5.20 -9.70 -18.60
C ARG A 106 -5.46 -11.17 -18.96
N ILE A 107 -6.51 -11.79 -18.42
CA ILE A 107 -6.94 -13.15 -18.82
C ILE A 107 -7.18 -13.22 -20.33
N ASN A 108 -8.03 -12.32 -20.86
CA ASN A 108 -8.31 -12.27 -22.29
C ASN A 108 -7.06 -12.02 -23.15
N LYS A 109 -6.08 -11.26 -22.62
CA LYS A 109 -4.79 -11.05 -23.30
C LYS A 109 -3.94 -12.32 -23.25
N ALA A 110 -3.95 -13.05 -22.14
CA ALA A 110 -3.28 -14.32 -21.98
C ALA A 110 -3.84 -15.38 -22.94
N ASP A 111 -5.17 -15.45 -23.09
CA ASP A 111 -5.85 -16.33 -24.05
C ASP A 111 -5.40 -16.03 -25.48
N LYS A 112 -5.37 -14.76 -25.88
CA LYS A 112 -4.89 -14.34 -27.21
C LYS A 112 -3.43 -14.71 -27.48
N LEU A 113 -2.57 -14.64 -26.46
CA LEU A 113 -1.17 -15.05 -26.56
C LEU A 113 -1.07 -16.57 -26.74
N LEU A 114 -1.85 -17.32 -25.98
CA LEU A 114 -1.92 -18.78 -26.08
C LEU A 114 -2.45 -19.22 -27.46
N GLU A 115 -3.50 -18.59 -27.98
CA GLU A 115 -4.00 -18.81 -29.34
C GLU A 115 -2.93 -18.48 -30.40
N ALA A 116 -2.15 -17.40 -30.21
CA ALA A 116 -1.08 -17.05 -31.11
C ALA A 116 0.05 -18.10 -31.11
N LEU A 117 0.35 -18.70 -29.97
CA LEU A 117 1.33 -19.80 -29.85
C LEU A 117 0.82 -21.09 -30.49
N HIS A 118 -0.44 -21.44 -30.24
CA HIS A 118 -1.08 -22.60 -30.86
C HIS A 118 -1.12 -22.48 -32.39
N ARG A 119 -1.39 -21.29 -32.93
CA ARG A 119 -1.32 -21.03 -34.39
C ARG A 119 0.08 -21.23 -34.97
N LYS A 120 1.13 -21.04 -34.18
CA LYS A 120 2.52 -21.33 -34.57
C LYS A 120 2.90 -22.81 -34.39
N GLY A 121 2.00 -23.64 -33.87
CA GLY A 121 2.24 -25.06 -33.61
C GLY A 121 3.04 -25.34 -32.34
N HIS A 122 3.26 -24.34 -31.48
CA HIS A 122 3.98 -24.50 -30.22
C HIS A 122 3.02 -24.75 -29.06
N MET A 123 3.45 -25.58 -28.10
CA MET A 123 2.78 -25.81 -26.83
C MET A 123 3.32 -24.84 -25.76
N PRO A 124 2.51 -24.46 -24.76
CA PRO A 124 2.99 -23.64 -23.65
C PRO A 124 4.02 -24.42 -22.82
N GLU A 125 5.25 -23.92 -22.78
CA GLU A 125 6.30 -24.43 -21.89
C GLU A 125 6.03 -24.02 -20.43
N LYS A 126 6.59 -24.78 -19.47
CA LYS A 126 6.43 -24.52 -18.02
C LYS A 126 6.98 -23.14 -17.60
N GLU A 127 7.98 -22.61 -18.30
CA GLU A 127 8.57 -21.30 -18.03
C GLU A 127 7.58 -20.14 -18.29
N HIS A 128 6.52 -20.37 -19.06
CA HIS A 128 5.48 -19.38 -19.30
C HIS A 128 4.48 -19.25 -18.15
N GLN A 129 4.54 -20.14 -17.15
CA GLN A 129 3.74 -20.08 -15.94
C GLN A 129 4.53 -19.45 -14.78
N VAL A 130 3.87 -18.63 -13.97
CA VAL A 130 4.49 -18.03 -12.78
C VAL A 130 4.71 -19.09 -11.69
N GLU A 131 5.92 -19.14 -11.15
CA GLU A 131 6.22 -19.86 -9.92
C GLU A 131 5.84 -19.03 -8.69
N LEU A 132 4.96 -19.58 -7.85
CA LEU A 132 4.34 -18.88 -6.73
C LEU A 132 4.64 -19.55 -5.37
N VAL A 133 5.59 -20.48 -5.32
CA VAL A 133 5.86 -21.31 -4.13
C VAL A 133 6.32 -20.47 -2.94
N THR A 134 6.99 -19.36 -3.17
CA THR A 134 7.59 -18.51 -2.14
C THR A 134 6.69 -17.37 -1.66
N SER A 135 5.45 -17.28 -2.15
CA SER A 135 4.56 -16.14 -1.85
C SER A 135 3.11 -16.54 -1.68
N GLU A 136 2.40 -15.86 -0.79
CA GLU A 136 0.98 -16.10 -0.50
C GLU A 136 0.13 -14.91 -0.93
N TRP A 137 -1.16 -15.15 -1.17
CA TRP A 137 -2.10 -14.07 -1.51
C TRP A 137 -2.31 -13.12 -0.32
N VAL A 138 -2.52 -11.84 -0.63
CA VAL A 138 -2.87 -10.85 0.39
C VAL A 138 -4.23 -11.16 1.04
N ASP A 139 -4.32 -10.97 2.34
CA ASP A 139 -5.60 -11.05 3.07
C ASP A 139 -6.55 -9.92 2.68
N ARG A 140 -7.84 -10.07 3.02
CA ARG A 140 -8.87 -9.05 2.82
C ARG A 140 -8.47 -7.67 3.36
N ILE A 141 -7.88 -7.64 4.57
CA ILE A 141 -7.44 -6.40 5.22
C ILE A 141 -6.33 -5.76 4.40
N ALA A 142 -5.31 -6.53 4.02
CA ALA A 142 -4.20 -6.02 3.22
C ALA A 142 -4.68 -5.52 1.84
N LEU A 143 -5.58 -6.24 1.17
CA LEU A 143 -6.17 -5.78 -0.09
C LEU A 143 -6.98 -4.48 0.09
N SER A 144 -7.73 -4.36 1.19
CA SER A 144 -8.48 -3.14 1.50
C SER A 144 -7.56 -1.94 1.73
N THR A 145 -6.39 -2.16 2.33
CA THR A 145 -5.36 -1.13 2.50
C THR A 145 -4.72 -0.74 1.17
N ILE A 146 -4.36 -1.71 0.32
CA ILE A 146 -3.78 -1.46 -1.00
C ILE A 146 -4.74 -0.63 -1.87
N LEU A 147 -6.03 -0.99 -1.89
CA LEU A 147 -7.03 -0.26 -2.66
C LEU A 147 -7.50 1.01 -1.94
N ASN A 148 -7.29 1.14 -0.64
CA ASN A 148 -7.87 2.18 0.21
C ASN A 148 -9.41 2.22 0.09
N GLU A 149 -10.03 1.04 0.07
CA GLU A 149 -11.47 0.82 -0.06
C GLU A 149 -11.93 -0.30 0.86
N ARG A 150 -13.15 -0.22 1.39
CA ARG A 150 -13.73 -1.32 2.18
C ARG A 150 -14.25 -2.40 1.25
N ILE A 151 -13.83 -3.65 1.50
CA ILE A 151 -14.16 -4.81 0.66
C ILE A 151 -14.95 -5.81 1.51
N GLY A 152 -16.12 -6.23 1.01
CA GLY A 152 -16.90 -7.31 1.62
C GLY A 152 -16.36 -8.69 1.26
N ASP A 153 -16.62 -9.69 2.10
CA ASP A 153 -16.08 -11.06 1.97
C ASP A 153 -16.39 -11.69 0.60
N ALA A 154 -17.66 -11.64 0.18
CA ALA A 154 -18.08 -12.19 -1.09
C ALA A 154 -17.36 -11.55 -2.31
N HIS A 155 -17.00 -10.27 -2.22
CA HIS A 155 -16.26 -9.59 -3.29
C HIS A 155 -14.78 -9.92 -3.25
N PHE A 156 -14.20 -10.11 -2.05
CA PHE A 156 -12.84 -10.58 -1.88
C PHE A 156 -12.68 -11.98 -2.49
N ASP A 157 -13.56 -12.92 -2.14
CA ASP A 157 -13.50 -14.30 -2.63
C ASP A 157 -13.56 -14.37 -4.16
N ARG A 158 -14.48 -13.62 -4.77
CA ARG A 158 -14.61 -13.54 -6.24
C ARG A 158 -13.34 -12.98 -6.89
N THR A 159 -12.75 -11.94 -6.29
CA THR A 159 -11.51 -11.35 -6.79
C THR A 159 -10.35 -12.34 -6.68
N MET A 160 -10.27 -13.09 -5.58
CA MET A 160 -9.25 -14.13 -5.38
C MET A 160 -9.41 -15.28 -6.38
N ILE A 161 -10.63 -15.71 -6.67
CA ILE A 161 -10.89 -16.73 -7.71
C ILE A 161 -10.38 -16.24 -9.07
N ALA A 162 -10.68 -14.99 -9.43
CA ALA A 162 -10.21 -14.41 -10.70
C ALA A 162 -8.68 -14.27 -10.76
N LEU A 163 -8.03 -13.85 -9.67
CA LEU A 163 -6.58 -13.77 -9.57
C LEU A 163 -5.91 -15.15 -9.65
N ASN A 164 -6.47 -16.16 -8.98
CA ASN A 164 -6.01 -17.54 -9.09
C ASN A 164 -6.16 -18.07 -10.51
N HIS A 165 -7.27 -17.74 -11.18
CA HIS A 165 -7.46 -18.13 -12.57
C HIS A 165 -6.38 -17.53 -13.50
N LEU A 166 -6.04 -16.23 -13.33
CA LEU A 166 -4.95 -15.60 -14.06
C LEU A 166 -3.58 -16.22 -13.72
N ALA A 167 -3.32 -16.52 -12.45
CA ALA A 167 -2.05 -17.12 -12.02
C ALA A 167 -1.84 -18.54 -12.56
N ASN A 168 -2.92 -19.33 -12.63
CA ASN A 168 -2.91 -20.69 -13.16
C ASN A 168 -2.95 -20.73 -14.69
N HIS A 169 -3.07 -19.59 -15.37
CA HIS A 169 -3.06 -19.54 -16.82
C HIS A 169 -1.68 -19.96 -17.38
N PRO A 170 -1.59 -20.73 -18.48
CA PRO A 170 -0.30 -21.19 -19.03
C PRO A 170 0.68 -20.08 -19.48
N MET A 171 0.16 -18.88 -19.71
CA MET A 171 0.90 -17.67 -20.08
C MET A 171 1.00 -16.65 -18.94
N SER A 172 0.86 -17.07 -17.69
CA SER A 172 0.79 -16.14 -16.54
C SER A 172 2.09 -15.36 -16.30
N ASN A 173 3.25 -15.87 -16.73
CA ASN A 173 4.55 -15.24 -16.49
C ASN A 173 4.66 -13.84 -17.12
N TYR A 174 3.96 -13.59 -18.23
CA TYR A 174 3.85 -12.26 -18.83
C TYR A 174 3.19 -11.21 -17.92
N PHE A 175 2.46 -11.65 -16.90
CA PHE A 175 1.77 -10.80 -15.94
C PHE A 175 2.32 -10.96 -14.52
N LYS A 176 3.54 -11.49 -14.38
CA LYS A 176 4.19 -11.72 -13.08
C LYS A 176 4.21 -10.47 -12.22
N ASP A 177 4.62 -9.32 -12.77
CA ASP A 177 4.69 -8.05 -12.02
C ASP A 177 3.34 -7.68 -11.41
N PHE A 178 2.26 -7.84 -12.18
CA PHE A 178 0.90 -7.56 -11.72
C PHE A 178 0.45 -8.53 -10.63
N ILE A 179 0.74 -9.83 -10.79
CA ILE A 179 0.38 -10.86 -9.80
C ILE A 179 1.14 -10.62 -8.48
N MET A 180 2.43 -10.29 -8.57
CA MET A 180 3.29 -10.09 -7.41
C MET A 180 2.92 -8.87 -6.57
N THR A 181 2.29 -7.84 -7.16
CA THR A 181 1.72 -6.69 -6.42
C THR A 181 0.70 -7.12 -5.35
N TYR A 182 -0.01 -8.24 -5.58
CA TYR A 182 -1.04 -8.76 -4.66
C TYR A 182 -0.56 -10.02 -3.91
N ARG A 183 0.74 -10.25 -3.87
CA ARG A 183 1.36 -11.36 -3.14
C ARG A 183 2.25 -10.82 -2.01
N LYS A 184 2.30 -11.55 -0.90
CA LYS A 184 3.23 -11.32 0.21
C LYS A 184 4.28 -12.42 0.22
N PRO A 185 5.57 -12.11 0.43
CA PRO A 185 6.59 -13.14 0.58
C PRO A 185 6.34 -13.96 1.85
N VAL A 186 6.45 -15.28 1.74
CA VAL A 186 6.38 -16.17 2.92
C VAL A 186 7.76 -16.20 3.55
N VAL A 187 7.90 -15.62 4.74
CA VAL A 187 9.14 -15.70 5.52
C VAL A 187 9.09 -16.97 6.36
N VAL A 188 9.86 -17.98 5.95
CA VAL A 188 10.05 -19.19 6.76
C VAL A 188 11.15 -18.89 7.77
N HIS A 189 10.78 -18.67 9.03
CA HIS A 189 11.75 -18.62 10.12
C HIS A 189 12.18 -20.04 10.47
N LEU A 190 13.35 -20.43 9.97
CA LEU A 190 14.05 -21.62 10.45
C LEU A 190 14.57 -21.33 11.86
N THR A 191 13.94 -21.92 12.88
CA THR A 191 14.47 -21.93 14.23
C THR A 191 15.65 -22.89 14.31
N GLU A 192 16.83 -22.41 13.93
CA GLU A 192 18.06 -23.05 14.35
C GLU A 192 18.17 -22.89 15.87
N MET A 193 18.03 -23.99 16.60
CA MET A 193 18.33 -24.02 18.04
C MET A 193 19.83 -23.83 18.21
N SER A 194 20.26 -22.58 18.40
CA SER A 194 21.62 -22.30 18.83
C SER A 194 21.74 -22.66 20.31
N PHE A 195 22.41 -23.77 20.59
CA PHE A 195 22.79 -24.11 21.95
C PHE A 195 23.84 -23.10 22.43
N PRO A 196 23.72 -22.54 23.65
CA PRO A 196 24.77 -21.69 24.20
C PRO A 196 26.06 -22.52 24.31
N GLU A 197 27.19 -21.94 23.89
CA GLU A 197 28.49 -22.58 24.02
C GLU A 197 28.74 -22.94 25.49
N VAL A 198 29.05 -24.22 25.74
CA VAL A 198 29.35 -24.73 27.09
C VAL A 198 30.61 -24.03 27.57
N SER A 199 30.48 -23.06 28.48
CA SER A 199 31.63 -22.53 29.22
C SER A 199 32.25 -23.68 30.01
N SER A 200 33.43 -24.12 29.56
CA SER A 200 34.27 -25.12 30.21
C SER A 200 34.91 -24.59 31.50
N LEU A 201 34.09 -24.04 32.40
CA LEU A 201 34.50 -23.70 33.76
C LEU A 201 34.05 -24.81 34.70
N ILE A 202 35.01 -25.30 35.49
CA ILE A 202 35.02 -26.46 36.40
C ILE A 202 35.63 -27.69 35.68
N LEU A 203 36.89 -28.08 35.94
CA LEU A 203 37.39 -28.57 37.23
C LEU A 203 38.86 -28.13 37.48
N HIS A 204 39.08 -27.21 38.41
CA HIS A 204 40.24 -27.29 39.31
C HIS A 204 39.71 -27.84 40.64
N PHE A 205 39.68 -29.17 40.77
CA PHE A 205 39.61 -29.80 42.07
C PHE A 205 41.03 -29.91 42.61
N SER A 206 41.22 -29.22 43.74
CA SER A 206 42.02 -29.58 44.92
C SER A 206 43.32 -30.35 44.70
#